data_AF-M3QY97-F1
#
_entry.id   AF-M3QY97-F1
#
_cell.length_a   1.000
_cell.length_b   1.000
_cell.length_c   1.000
_cell.angle_alpha   90.00
_cell.angle_beta   90.00
_cell.angle_gamma   90.00
#
_symmetry.space_group_name_H-M   'P 1'
#
loop_
_entity.id
_entity.type
_entity.pdbx_description
1 polymer ?
#
loop_
_entity_poly.entity_id
_entity_poly.type
_entity_poly.pdbx_seq_one_letter_code
_entity_poly.pdbx_strand_id
1 'polypeptide(L)'
;MFQPLLDAYTDSTRLDETDYKPPLNIALANWWPLDKRESKGFRKKFILHFILSQHYTITLHQNPDKPADIVFGNPLGSARKILSYQNTKRVFYTGENEVPNFNLFDYAIGFDELDFRDRYLRMPLYYDRLHHKAESVNDTTAPYKLKDNSLYALKKPSHHFKENHPNLCAVVNDESDPLK
;
A
#
# COMPACT_ATOMS: atom_id res chain seq x y z
N MET A 1 -20.59 10.03 6.20
CA MET A 1 -19.69 11.15 5.86
C MET A 1 -18.28 10.64 5.64
N PHE A 2 -17.78 10.58 4.39
CA PHE A 2 -16.43 10.08 4.06
C PHE A 2 -15.39 11.20 3.93
N GLN A 3 -15.78 12.42 3.57
CA GLN A 3 -14.85 13.54 3.36
C GLN A 3 -13.89 13.79 4.55
N PRO A 4 -14.35 13.84 5.82
CA PRO A 4 -13.42 14.08 6.94
C PRO A 4 -12.40 12.95 7.13
N LEU A 5 -12.76 11.71 6.80
CA LEU A 5 -11.84 10.57 6.84
C LEU A 5 -10.79 10.67 5.72
N LEU A 6 -11.20 11.10 4.53
CA LEU A 6 -10.29 11.37 3.42
C LEU A 6 -9.33 12.52 3.77
N ASP A 7 -9.82 13.59 4.38
CA ASP A 7 -8.99 14.73 4.80
C ASP A 7 -7.91 14.28 5.80
N ALA A 8 -8.31 13.55 6.85
CA ALA A 8 -7.39 13.01 7.85
C ALA A 8 -6.36 12.04 7.24
N TYR A 9 -6.78 11.21 6.29
CA TYR A 9 -5.88 10.32 5.56
C TYR A 9 -4.88 11.12 4.70
N THR A 10 -5.32 12.14 3.98
CA THR A 10 -4.39 12.96 3.19
C THR A 10 -3.39 13.70 4.06
N ASP A 11 -3.79 14.17 5.24
CA ASP A 11 -2.89 14.78 6.21
C ASP A 11 -1.84 13.81 6.74
N SER A 12 -2.21 12.53 6.97
CA SER A 12 -1.26 11.50 7.39
C SER A 12 -0.28 11.07 6.30
N THR A 13 -0.45 11.55 5.07
CA THR A 13 0.43 11.23 3.92
C THR A 13 1.45 12.32 3.61
N ARG A 14 1.46 13.40 4.40
CA ARG A 14 2.46 14.47 4.25
C ARG A 14 3.85 13.93 4.56
N LEU A 15 4.75 14.09 3.60
CA LEU A 15 6.17 13.74 3.70
C LEU A 15 6.98 14.95 3.26
N ASP A 16 8.18 15.11 3.82
CA ASP A 16 9.12 16.13 3.37
C ASP A 16 9.68 15.73 1.99
N GLU A 17 9.90 16.74 1.13
CA GLU A 17 10.51 16.51 -0.18
C GLU A 17 11.94 15.98 -0.02
N THR A 18 12.33 15.05 -0.89
CA THR A 18 13.68 14.48 -0.90
C THR A 18 14.28 14.59 -2.29
N ASP A 19 15.45 15.24 -2.36
CA ASP A 19 16.19 15.43 -3.62
C ASP A 19 16.89 14.15 -4.08
N TYR A 20 17.10 13.20 -3.17
CA TYR A 20 17.80 11.94 -3.45
C TYR A 20 17.02 10.74 -2.92
N LYS A 21 16.89 9.71 -3.75
CA LYS A 21 16.24 8.44 -3.41
C LYS A 21 17.25 7.30 -3.47
N PRO A 22 17.85 6.86 -2.34
CA PRO A 22 18.79 5.75 -2.33
C PRO A 22 18.17 4.46 -2.91
N PRO A 23 18.98 3.58 -3.52
CA PRO A 23 18.50 2.31 -4.03
C PRO A 23 18.02 1.40 -2.88
N LEU A 24 16.95 0.64 -3.14
CA LEU A 24 16.44 -0.38 -2.22
C LEU A 24 16.06 -1.64 -3.01
N ASN A 25 16.77 -2.74 -2.76
CA ASN A 25 16.53 -4.03 -3.39
C ASN A 25 15.60 -4.87 -2.53
N ILE A 26 14.42 -5.14 -3.07
CA ILE A 26 13.35 -5.85 -2.39
C ILE A 26 13.12 -7.19 -3.09
N ALA A 27 13.25 -8.27 -2.34
CA ALA A 27 12.82 -9.59 -2.77
C ALA A 27 11.38 -9.88 -2.33
N LEU A 28 10.63 -10.57 -3.20
CA LEU A 28 9.25 -10.97 -2.97
C LEU A 28 9.20 -12.50 -2.88
N ALA A 29 9.05 -13.07 -1.68
CA ALA A 29 8.99 -14.51 -1.47
C ALA A 29 7.54 -14.99 -1.23
N ASN A 30 7.20 -16.18 -1.74
CA ASN A 30 5.85 -16.78 -1.65
C ASN A 30 4.69 -15.96 -2.26
N TRP A 31 4.97 -14.86 -2.95
CA TRP A 31 3.96 -14.13 -3.71
C TRP A 31 3.62 -14.81 -5.04
N TRP A 32 2.49 -14.37 -5.58
CA TRP A 32 1.99 -14.75 -6.89
C TRP A 32 3.09 -14.46 -7.94
N PRO A 33 3.17 -15.26 -9.02
CA PRO A 33 4.22 -15.09 -10.02
C PRO A 33 4.30 -13.64 -10.49
N LEU A 34 5.51 -13.07 -10.60
CA LEU A 34 5.74 -11.79 -11.28
C LEU A 34 5.47 -11.96 -12.79
N ASP A 35 4.24 -12.25 -13.22
CA ASP A 35 3.88 -12.09 -14.62
C ASP A 35 3.94 -10.58 -14.97
N LYS A 36 4.21 -10.24 -16.23
CA LYS A 36 4.24 -8.87 -16.75
C LYS A 36 2.92 -8.12 -16.50
N ARG A 37 1.82 -8.83 -16.22
CA ARG A 37 0.52 -8.26 -15.81
C ARG A 37 0.37 -8.10 -14.29
N GLU A 38 0.99 -8.96 -13.47
CA GLU A 38 0.86 -9.01 -12.00
C GLU A 38 2.02 -8.36 -11.22
N SER A 39 3.16 -8.14 -11.85
CA SER A 39 4.18 -7.17 -11.39
C SER A 39 3.63 -5.75 -11.28
N LYS A 40 2.54 -5.44 -12.02
CA LYS A 40 1.71 -4.25 -11.80
C LYS A 40 0.86 -4.36 -10.54
N GLY A 41 0.53 -5.56 -10.06
CA GLY A 41 -0.23 -5.82 -8.85
C GLY A 41 0.48 -5.30 -7.60
N PHE A 42 1.71 -5.76 -7.30
CA PHE A 42 2.46 -5.22 -6.16
C PHE A 42 2.82 -3.73 -6.33
N ARG A 43 3.24 -3.32 -7.54
CA ARG A 43 3.63 -1.90 -7.79
C ARG A 43 2.46 -0.91 -7.81
N LYS A 44 1.25 -1.33 -8.22
CA LYS A 44 0.06 -0.47 -8.33
C LYS A 44 -0.97 -0.69 -7.22
N LYS A 45 -1.02 -1.86 -6.57
CA LYS A 45 -2.06 -2.20 -5.59
C LYS A 45 -1.59 -2.15 -4.14
N PHE A 46 -0.31 -1.89 -3.89
CA PHE A 46 0.26 -2.05 -2.58
C PHE A 46 0.75 -0.73 -2.01
N ILE A 47 0.10 -0.25 -0.94
CA ILE A 47 0.45 1.03 -0.32
C ILE A 47 1.90 1.10 0.16
N LEU A 48 2.51 -0.01 0.63
CA LEU A 48 3.91 0.03 1.05
C LEU A 48 4.86 0.36 -0.11
N HIS A 49 4.58 -0.13 -1.33
CA HIS A 49 5.38 0.26 -2.49
C HIS A 49 5.22 1.75 -2.78
N PHE A 50 3.99 2.28 -2.67
CA PHE A 50 3.72 3.70 -2.85
C PHE A 50 4.49 4.56 -1.83
N ILE A 51 4.46 4.20 -0.54
CA ILE A 51 5.17 4.90 0.53
C ILE A 51 6.68 4.80 0.34
N LEU A 52 7.23 3.59 0.17
CA LEU A 52 8.67 3.39 0.01
C LEU A 52 9.21 4.10 -1.23
N SER A 53 8.45 4.16 -2.32
CA SER A 53 8.90 4.84 -3.55
C SER A 53 8.98 6.37 -3.42
N GLN A 54 8.42 6.95 -2.35
CA GLN A 54 8.66 8.36 -2.03
C GLN A 54 10.09 8.61 -1.56
N HIS A 55 10.75 7.63 -0.94
CA HIS A 55 12.09 7.78 -0.37
C HIS A 55 13.17 6.91 -1.03
N TYR A 56 12.80 5.87 -1.78
CA TYR A 56 13.75 4.90 -2.32
C TYR A 56 13.55 4.66 -3.82
N THR A 57 14.65 4.38 -4.52
CA THR A 57 14.64 3.82 -5.87
C THR A 57 14.52 2.29 -5.76
N ILE A 58 13.29 1.78 -5.90
CA ILE A 58 12.98 0.37 -5.60
C ILE A 58 13.29 -0.55 -6.79
N THR A 59 14.05 -1.62 -6.53
CA THR A 59 14.22 -2.76 -7.44
C THR A 59 13.53 -3.99 -6.84
N LEU A 60 12.66 -4.65 -7.61
CA LEU A 60 11.95 -5.86 -7.18
C LEU A 60 12.45 -7.11 -7.90
N HIS A 61 12.66 -8.20 -7.17
CA HIS A 61 12.97 -9.52 -7.76
C HIS A 61 12.37 -10.69 -6.95
N GLN A 62 12.42 -11.88 -7.56
CA GLN A 62 11.99 -13.16 -6.96
C GLN A 62 13.13 -14.19 -6.91
N ASN A 63 14.33 -13.83 -7.35
CA ASN A 63 15.48 -14.73 -7.39
C ASN A 63 16.20 -14.77 -6.02
N PRO A 64 16.24 -15.92 -5.33
CA PRO A 64 16.93 -16.10 -4.05
C PRO A 64 18.46 -15.99 -4.14
N ASP A 65 19.04 -16.19 -5.31
CA ASP A 65 20.49 -16.11 -5.53
C ASP A 65 20.98 -14.67 -5.73
N LYS A 66 20.05 -13.69 -5.78
CA LYS A 66 20.40 -12.27 -5.87
C LYS A 66 20.40 -11.64 -4.48
N PRO A 67 21.36 -10.74 -4.18
CA PRO A 67 21.35 -10.01 -2.93
C PRO A 67 20.10 -9.12 -2.86
N ALA A 68 19.48 -9.10 -1.68
CA ALA A 68 18.35 -8.26 -1.35
C ALA A 68 18.60 -7.58 -0.01
N ASP A 69 18.17 -6.32 0.12
CA ASP A 69 18.25 -5.56 1.37
C ASP A 69 17.15 -6.02 2.33
N ILE A 70 15.96 -6.27 1.78
CA ILE A 70 14.80 -6.81 2.49
C ILE A 70 14.08 -7.86 1.65
N VAL A 71 13.52 -8.88 2.32
CA VAL A 71 12.65 -9.88 1.71
C VAL A 71 11.29 -9.78 2.38
N PHE A 72 10.27 -9.45 1.60
CA PHE A 72 8.89 -9.53 2.07
C PHE A 72 8.29 -10.90 1.74
N GLY A 73 7.43 -11.42 2.62
CA GLY A 73 6.66 -12.63 2.35
C GLY A 73 5.74 -13.04 3.50
N ASN A 74 5.08 -14.18 3.33
CA ASN A 74 4.25 -14.82 4.34
C ASN A 74 4.61 -16.32 4.43
N PRO A 75 4.32 -16.99 5.57
CA PRO A 75 4.62 -18.40 5.76
C PRO A 75 3.68 -19.30 4.95
N LEU A 76 2.56 -18.77 4.44
CA LEU A 76 1.63 -19.47 3.56
C LEU A 76 2.36 -19.97 2.30
N GLY A 77 2.42 -21.29 2.14
CA GLY A 77 3.16 -21.96 1.06
C GLY A 77 4.45 -22.60 1.54
N SER A 78 5.55 -22.42 0.81
CA SER A 78 6.84 -23.05 1.13
C SER A 78 7.70 -22.09 1.97
N ALA A 79 7.68 -22.21 3.29
CA ALA A 79 8.58 -21.47 4.19
C ALA A 79 10.07 -21.53 3.73
N ARG A 80 10.47 -22.62 3.06
CA ARG A 80 11.77 -22.77 2.39
C ARG A 80 12.14 -21.63 1.43
N LYS A 81 11.19 -21.01 0.73
CA LYS A 81 11.47 -19.90 -0.21
C LYS A 81 11.83 -18.59 0.49
N ILE A 82 11.40 -18.39 1.73
CA ILE A 82 11.82 -17.23 2.53
C ILE A 82 13.18 -17.51 3.15
N LEU A 83 13.35 -18.72 3.68
CA LEU A 83 14.61 -19.17 4.26
C LEU A 83 15.75 -19.30 3.24
N SER A 84 15.45 -19.41 1.94
CA SER A 84 16.48 -19.44 0.88
C SER A 84 17.21 -18.12 0.71
N TYR A 85 16.63 -16.99 1.12
CA TYR A 85 17.32 -15.71 1.17
C TYR A 85 18.19 -15.67 2.44
N GLN A 86 19.48 -15.94 2.25
CA GLN A 86 20.49 -15.97 3.32
C GLN A 86 20.96 -14.55 3.66
N ASN A 87 21.12 -14.25 4.95
CA ASN A 87 21.65 -12.98 5.45
C ASN A 87 20.88 -11.72 4.97
N THR A 88 19.57 -11.83 4.79
CA THR A 88 18.69 -10.71 4.44
C THR A 88 17.64 -10.50 5.53
N LYS A 89 17.28 -9.24 5.80
CA LYS A 89 16.20 -8.89 6.73
C LYS A 89 14.86 -9.36 6.16
N ARG A 90 14.17 -10.21 6.89
CA ARG A 90 12.87 -10.78 6.50
C ARG A 90 11.74 -9.99 7.15
N VAL A 91 10.81 -9.53 6.32
CA VAL A 91 9.64 -8.76 6.75
C VAL A 91 8.39 -9.57 6.45
N PHE A 92 7.70 -10.01 7.49
CA PHE A 92 6.38 -10.62 7.34
C PHE A 92 5.36 -9.55 6.92
N TYR A 93 4.58 -9.86 5.89
CA TYR A 93 3.42 -9.08 5.51
C TYR A 93 2.37 -9.99 4.92
N THR A 94 1.13 -9.85 5.36
CA THR A 94 -0.02 -10.55 4.78
C THR A 94 -1.29 -9.70 4.88
N GLY A 95 -2.24 -9.97 3.98
CA GLY A 95 -3.59 -9.42 4.08
C GLY A 95 -4.55 -10.31 4.88
N GLU A 96 -4.10 -11.51 5.26
CA GLU A 96 -4.88 -12.51 5.98
C GLU A 96 -4.85 -12.29 7.49
N ASN A 97 -5.83 -12.87 8.20
CA ASN A 97 -5.86 -12.86 9.66
C ASN A 97 -4.86 -13.87 10.24
N GLU A 98 -3.57 -13.54 10.18
CA GLU A 98 -2.47 -14.39 10.62
C GLU A 98 -1.46 -13.61 11.46
N VAL A 99 -1.14 -14.16 12.63
CA VAL A 99 -0.14 -13.60 13.56
C VAL A 99 1.28 -13.92 13.05
N PRO A 100 2.22 -12.95 13.05
CA PRO A 100 3.57 -13.18 12.56
C PRO A 100 4.37 -14.22 13.37
N ASN A 101 5.16 -15.05 12.69
CA ASN A 101 6.14 -15.93 13.34
C ASN A 101 7.53 -15.27 13.41
N PHE A 102 7.83 -14.63 14.56
CA PHE A 102 9.08 -13.93 14.80
C PHE A 102 10.34 -14.80 14.93
N ASN A 103 10.21 -16.13 14.89
CA ASN A 103 11.37 -17.03 14.75
C ASN A 103 11.82 -17.14 13.28
N LEU A 104 10.91 -16.89 12.33
CA LEU A 104 11.19 -16.95 10.90
C LEU A 104 11.51 -15.59 10.31
N PHE A 105 10.84 -14.54 10.82
CA PHE A 105 10.93 -13.17 10.32
C PHE A 105 11.56 -12.22 11.34
N ASP A 106 12.41 -11.33 10.86
CA ASP A 106 13.06 -10.31 11.68
C ASP A 106 12.08 -9.21 12.07
N TYR A 107 11.25 -8.79 11.11
CA TYR A 107 10.24 -7.74 11.25
C TYR A 107 8.88 -8.22 10.76
N ALA A 108 7.81 -7.55 11.19
CA ALA A 108 6.47 -7.86 10.73
C ALA A 108 5.58 -6.62 10.63
N ILE A 109 4.65 -6.66 9.68
CA ILE A 109 3.60 -5.68 9.49
C ILE A 109 2.26 -6.43 9.49
N GLY A 110 1.33 -6.03 10.36
CA GLY A 110 0.08 -6.77 10.55
C GLY A 110 -1.05 -5.97 11.17
N PHE A 111 -2.05 -6.70 11.69
CA PHE A 111 -3.29 -6.16 12.25
C PHE A 111 -3.34 -6.17 13.78
N ASP A 112 -2.56 -7.07 14.40
CA ASP A 112 -2.53 -7.28 15.84
C ASP A 112 -2.26 -5.99 16.60
N GLU A 113 -2.95 -5.85 17.73
CA GLU A 113 -2.68 -4.82 18.72
C GLU A 113 -1.47 -5.23 19.58
N LEU A 114 -0.35 -5.45 18.90
CA LEU A 114 0.91 -5.87 19.45
C LEU A 114 1.89 -4.69 19.43
N ASP A 115 2.56 -4.45 20.55
CA ASP A 115 3.80 -3.66 20.57
C ASP A 115 4.97 -4.63 20.69
N PHE A 116 5.79 -4.70 19.64
CA PHE A 116 7.06 -5.41 19.69
C PHE A 116 8.22 -4.52 19.28
N ARG A 117 8.22 -3.29 19.81
CA ARG A 117 9.25 -2.28 19.59
C ARG A 117 9.51 -2.08 18.09
N ASP A 118 10.77 -2.14 17.68
CA ASP A 118 11.23 -1.98 16.31
C ASP A 118 10.85 -3.15 15.38
N ARG A 119 10.44 -4.31 15.93
CA ARG A 119 10.17 -5.52 15.15
C ARG A 119 8.76 -5.60 14.60
N TYR A 120 7.82 -4.79 15.08
CA TYR A 120 6.42 -4.85 14.64
C TYR A 120 5.84 -3.48 14.32
N LEU A 121 5.18 -3.38 13.17
CA LEU A 121 4.40 -2.22 12.76
C LEU A 121 2.96 -2.64 12.50
N ARG A 122 2.02 -2.06 13.26
CA ARG A 122 0.59 -2.24 12.98
C ARG A 122 0.18 -1.37 11.80
N MET A 123 -0.16 -1.99 10.67
CA MET A 123 -0.68 -1.28 9.50
C MET A 123 -1.83 -2.08 8.85
N PRO A 124 -3.06 -1.91 9.36
CA PRO A 124 -4.21 -2.65 8.85
C PRO A 124 -4.57 -2.29 7.40
N LEU A 125 -5.19 -3.23 6.69
CA LEU A 125 -5.59 -3.07 5.28
C LEU A 125 -6.55 -1.91 5.00
N TYR A 126 -7.27 -1.38 6.00
CA TYR A 126 -8.07 -0.18 5.77
C TYR A 126 -7.22 1.00 5.32
N TYR A 127 -5.93 1.05 5.70
CA TYR A 127 -5.02 2.11 5.27
C TYR A 127 -4.67 1.98 3.78
N ASP A 128 -4.42 0.76 3.29
CA ASP A 128 -4.31 0.46 1.86
C ASP A 128 -5.62 0.78 1.11
N ARG A 129 -6.78 0.49 1.71
CA ARG A 129 -8.07 0.85 1.10
C ARG A 129 -8.24 2.35 0.96
N LEU A 130 -7.82 3.14 1.96
CA LEU A 130 -7.84 4.61 1.90
C LEU A 130 -6.90 5.15 0.81
N HIS A 131 -5.72 4.55 0.62
CA HIS A 131 -4.84 4.85 -0.51
C HIS A 131 -5.56 4.70 -1.86
N HIS A 132 -6.21 3.56 -2.10
CA HIS A 132 -6.95 3.33 -3.35
C HIS A 132 -8.13 4.30 -3.51
N LYS A 133 -8.79 4.66 -2.42
CA LYS A 133 -9.87 5.66 -2.46
C LYS A 133 -9.33 7.05 -2.80
N ALA A 134 -8.25 7.48 -2.18
CA ALA A 134 -7.59 8.76 -2.48
C ALA A 134 -7.12 8.83 -3.93
N GLU A 135 -6.53 7.76 -4.48
CA GLU A 135 -6.18 7.71 -5.92
C GLU A 135 -7.43 7.80 -6.82
N SER A 136 -8.51 7.10 -6.47
CA SER A 136 -9.73 7.08 -7.28
C SER A 136 -10.49 8.41 -7.34
N VAL A 137 -10.36 9.24 -6.32
CA VAL A 137 -11.03 10.54 -6.24
C VAL A 137 -10.17 11.69 -6.77
N ASN A 138 -8.96 11.41 -7.27
CA ASN A 138 -8.23 12.34 -8.12
C ASN A 138 -8.88 12.40 -9.51
N ASP A 139 -10.10 12.93 -9.54
CA ASP A 139 -10.97 13.00 -10.70
C ASP A 139 -11.81 14.28 -10.61
N THR A 140 -11.93 15.01 -11.71
CA THR A 140 -12.68 16.28 -11.75
C THR A 140 -14.18 16.14 -11.47
N THR A 141 -14.73 14.93 -11.60
CA THR A 141 -16.15 14.61 -11.41
C THR A 141 -16.41 13.89 -10.08
N ALA A 142 -15.38 13.61 -9.28
CA ALA A 142 -15.55 12.97 -7.97
C ALA A 142 -16.27 13.90 -6.97
N PRO A 143 -17.15 13.34 -6.12
CA PRO A 143 -17.89 14.12 -5.13
C PRO A 143 -17.05 14.40 -3.87
N TYR A 144 -15.89 13.75 -3.73
CA TYR A 144 -14.92 13.99 -2.66
C TYR A 144 -13.75 14.80 -3.17
N LYS A 145 -13.21 15.69 -2.33
CA LYS A 145 -12.13 16.61 -2.68
C LYS A 145 -10.81 16.19 -2.03
N LEU A 146 -9.73 16.29 -2.78
CA LEU A 146 -8.37 16.21 -2.26
C LEU A 146 -7.86 17.62 -1.98
N LYS A 147 -6.99 17.75 -0.97
CA LYS A 147 -6.28 19.02 -0.72
C LYS A 147 -5.37 19.35 -1.91
N ASP A 148 -5.37 20.60 -2.34
CA ASP A 148 -4.50 21.09 -3.41
C ASP A 148 -3.03 20.84 -3.06
N ASN A 149 -2.23 20.47 -4.05
CA ASN A 149 -0.81 20.13 -3.92
C ASN A 149 -0.50 18.98 -2.93
N SER A 150 -1.50 18.23 -2.47
CA SER A 150 -1.27 16.98 -1.74
C SER A 150 -0.67 15.90 -2.64
N LEU A 151 -0.02 14.90 -2.04
CA LEU A 151 0.63 13.80 -2.76
C LEU A 151 -0.27 13.11 -3.80
N TYR A 152 -1.58 13.02 -3.52
CA TYR A 152 -2.57 12.38 -4.39
C TYR A 152 -3.09 13.30 -5.51
N ALA A 153 -2.95 14.62 -5.37
CA ALA A 153 -3.35 15.63 -6.35
C ALA A 153 -2.23 15.99 -7.35
N LEU A 154 -1.00 15.48 -7.14
CA LEU A 154 0.13 15.75 -8.05
C LEU A 154 0.00 15.06 -9.42
N LYS A 155 -0.70 13.93 -9.48
CA LYS A 155 -0.96 13.23 -10.75
C LYS A 155 -2.09 13.93 -11.51
N LYS A 156 -2.06 13.87 -12.84
CA LYS A 156 -3.16 14.38 -13.67
C LYS A 156 -4.49 13.71 -13.29
N PRO A 157 -5.57 14.46 -13.04
CA PRO A 157 -6.86 13.89 -12.66
C PRO A 157 -7.53 13.18 -13.83
N SER A 158 -8.43 12.24 -13.52
CA SER A 158 -9.38 11.68 -14.50
C SER A 158 -10.70 12.47 -14.56
N HIS A 159 -11.65 12.02 -15.38
CA HIS A 159 -12.92 12.72 -15.63
C HIS A 159 -14.16 11.79 -15.72
N HIS A 160 -14.09 10.57 -15.16
CA HIS A 160 -15.12 9.53 -15.37
C HIS A 160 -15.70 8.97 -14.06
N PHE A 161 -15.36 9.55 -12.90
CA PHE A 161 -15.87 9.06 -11.61
C PHE A 161 -17.40 9.11 -11.53
N LYS A 162 -18.02 10.24 -11.90
CA LYS A 162 -19.49 10.41 -11.86
C LYS A 162 -20.22 9.50 -12.84
N GLU A 163 -19.63 9.26 -14.03
CA GLU A 163 -20.17 8.32 -15.01
C GLU A 163 -20.22 6.90 -14.45
N ASN A 164 -19.17 6.48 -13.75
CA ASN A 164 -19.08 5.14 -13.16
C ASN A 164 -19.86 4.97 -11.85
N HIS A 165 -20.14 6.07 -11.13
CA HIS A 165 -20.78 6.04 -9.81
C HIS A 165 -21.89 7.10 -9.65
N PRO A 166 -22.90 7.14 -10.54
CA PRO A 166 -23.88 8.23 -10.59
C PRO A 166 -24.67 8.37 -9.29
N ASN A 167 -25.15 7.25 -8.71
CA ASN A 167 -25.92 7.27 -7.47
C ASN A 167 -25.09 7.69 -6.26
N LEU A 168 -23.81 7.29 -6.22
CA LEU A 168 -22.90 7.71 -5.15
C LEU A 168 -22.67 9.22 -5.20
N CYS A 169 -22.46 9.79 -6.40
CA CYS A 169 -22.33 11.23 -6.54
C CYS A 169 -23.62 11.96 -6.14
N ALA A 170 -24.77 11.44 -6.56
CA ALA A 170 -26.06 12.06 -6.26
C ALA A 170 -26.31 12.13 -4.75
N VAL A 171 -26.12 11.04 -4.00
CA VAL A 171 -26.35 11.05 -2.54
C VAL A 171 -25.33 11.89 -1.78
N VAL A 172 -24.07 11.94 -2.23
CA VAL A 172 -23.02 12.74 -1.57
C VAL A 172 -23.18 14.24 -1.84
N ASN A 173 -23.69 14.61 -3.01
CA ASN A 173 -23.96 15.99 -3.39
C ASN A 173 -25.34 16.50 -2.91
N ASP A 174 -26.03 15.75 -2.05
CA ASP A 174 -27.39 16.05 -1.59
C ASP A 174 -28.43 16.17 -2.73
N GLU A 175 -28.15 15.54 -3.88
CA GLU A 175 -29.06 15.44 -5.04
C GLU A 175 -30.06 14.27 -4.88
N SER A 176 -29.85 13.37 -3.91
CA SER A 176 -30.72 12.23 -3.59
C SER A 176 -30.88 12.04 -2.08
N ASP A 177 -32.06 11.63 -1.65
CA ASP A 177 -32.38 11.33 -0.25
C ASP A 177 -31.67 10.03 0.18
N PRO A 178 -30.83 10.04 1.23
CA PRO A 178 -30.13 8.83 1.69
C PRO A 178 -31.05 7.79 2.35
N LEU A 179 -32.31 8.14 2.63
CA LEU A 179 -33.32 7.21 3.18
C LEU A 179 -34.20 6.56 2.11
N LYS A 180 -34.04 6.94 0.84
CA LYS A 180 -34.79 6.39 -0.31
C LYS A 180 -33.88 5.57 -1.21
#